data_AF-A0AAN6EW49-F1
#
_entry.id   AF-A0AAN6EW49-F1
#
_cell.length_a   1.000
_cell.length_b   1.000
_cell.length_c   1.000
_cell.angle_alpha   90.00
_cell.angle_beta   90.00
_cell.angle_gamma   90.00
#
_symmetry.space_group_name_H-M   'P 1'
#
loop_
_entity.id
_entity.type
_entity.pdbx_description
1 polymer ?
#
loop_
_entity_poly.entity_id
_entity_poly.type
_entity_poly.pdbx_seq_one_letter_code
_entity_poly.pdbx_strand_id
1 'polypeptide(L)'
;MPPPSHIKDIAPPEHLTSLAANGFASGALRFGTISLITHFLLNRTNPIYRGLTVQFKVYIQISAMLLGGCIFAEKRVTEYNDSVRRRNRALERSRRAWSEEMEIREMTEQKERTRTQEAVAAAAAATASTSATDETTK
;
A
#
# COMPACT_ATOMS: atom_id res chain seq x y z
N MET A 1 23.05 7.79 2.49
CA MET A 1 22.23 6.63 2.90
C MET A 1 20.90 7.14 3.43
N PRO A 2 19.74 6.74 2.91
CA PRO A 2 18.48 7.06 3.55
C PRO A 2 18.47 6.47 4.98
N PRO A 3 17.89 7.17 5.96
CA PRO A 3 17.90 6.73 7.36
C PRO A 3 17.18 5.39 7.53
N PRO A 4 17.62 4.54 8.47
CA PRO A 4 17.00 3.25 8.73
C PRO A 4 15.55 3.49 9.15
N SER A 5 14.61 3.10 8.29
CA SER A 5 13.19 3.14 8.61
C SER A 5 12.96 2.28 9.84
N HIS A 6 12.60 2.94 10.92
CA HIS A 6 12.14 2.35 12.15
C HIS A 6 10.83 1.59 11.89
N ILE A 7 10.93 0.33 11.48
CA ILE A 7 9.79 -0.57 11.33
C ILE A 7 9.36 -0.96 12.75
N LYS A 8 8.51 -0.13 13.35
CA LYS A 8 7.94 -0.37 14.69
C LYS A 8 6.58 -1.06 14.69
N ASP A 9 5.99 -1.31 13.53
CA ASP A 9 4.68 -1.96 13.42
C ASP A 9 4.82 -3.41 12.92
N ILE A 10 5.24 -4.29 13.84
CA ILE A 10 5.10 -5.75 13.69
C ILE A 10 3.66 -6.20 14.05
N ALA A 11 2.87 -5.32 14.69
CA ALA A 11 1.46 -5.57 14.90
C ALA A 11 0.70 -5.46 13.56
N PRO A 12 -0.13 -6.46 13.19
CA PRO A 12 -0.99 -6.32 12.02
C PRO A 12 -1.86 -5.07 12.23
N PRO A 13 -1.90 -4.10 11.28
CA PRO A 13 -2.73 -2.92 11.42
C PRO A 13 -4.18 -3.32 11.71
N GLU A 14 -4.87 -2.63 12.63
CA GLU A 14 -6.26 -2.98 13.05
C GLU A 14 -7.25 -3.11 11.88
N HIS A 15 -6.95 -2.47 10.76
CA HIS A 15 -7.69 -2.63 9.51
C HIS A 15 -7.70 -4.09 8.99
N LEU A 16 -6.66 -4.89 9.24
CA LEU A 16 -6.58 -6.28 8.76
C LEU A 16 -7.57 -7.19 9.45
N THR A 17 -7.74 -7.02 10.77
CA THR A 17 -8.68 -7.85 11.55
C THR A 17 -10.12 -7.56 11.14
N SER A 18 -10.47 -6.28 10.93
CA SER A 18 -11.79 -5.91 10.43
C SER A 18 -12.04 -6.37 8.98
N LEU A 19 -11.02 -6.34 8.10
CA LEU A 19 -11.15 -6.85 6.74
C LEU A 19 -11.33 -8.38 6.69
N ALA A 20 -10.58 -9.10 7.53
CA ALA A 20 -10.75 -10.54 7.71
C ALA A 20 -12.11 -10.88 8.32
N ALA A 21 -12.57 -10.12 9.32
CA ALA A 21 -13.87 -10.31 9.96
C ALA A 21 -15.03 -10.09 8.98
N ASN A 22 -14.96 -9.07 8.13
CA ASN A 22 -15.95 -8.83 7.07
C ASN A 22 -15.93 -9.95 6.01
N GLY A 23 -14.74 -10.43 5.66
CA GLY A 23 -14.57 -11.60 4.79
C GLY A 23 -15.24 -12.83 5.40
N PHE A 24 -14.94 -13.12 6.66
CA PHE A 24 -15.53 -14.22 7.42
C PHE A 24 -17.04 -14.10 7.51
N ALA A 25 -17.58 -12.96 7.91
CA ALA A 25 -19.00 -12.73 8.03
C ALA A 25 -19.72 -12.96 6.69
N SER A 26 -19.15 -12.45 5.58
CA SER A 26 -19.75 -12.65 4.25
C SER A 26 -19.69 -14.10 3.76
N GLY A 27 -18.64 -14.85 4.12
CA GLY A 27 -18.53 -16.28 3.82
C GLY A 27 -19.48 -17.11 4.68
N ALA A 28 -19.49 -16.87 5.99
CA ALA A 28 -20.33 -17.54 6.96
C ALA A 28 -21.83 -17.27 6.70
N LEU A 29 -22.21 -16.08 6.23
CA LEU A 29 -23.60 -15.78 5.88
C LEU A 29 -24.05 -16.56 4.63
N ARG A 30 -23.23 -16.56 3.56
CA ARG A 30 -23.54 -17.27 2.30
C ARG A 30 -23.60 -18.78 2.50
N PHE A 31 -22.61 -19.36 3.16
CA PHE A 31 -22.60 -20.80 3.42
C PHE A 31 -23.56 -21.19 4.55
N GLY A 32 -23.77 -20.33 5.54
CA GLY A 32 -24.73 -20.53 6.63
C GLY A 32 -26.16 -20.59 6.15
N THR A 33 -26.58 -19.70 5.23
CA THR A 33 -27.93 -19.73 4.63
C THR A 33 -28.17 -20.99 3.80
N ILE A 34 -27.20 -21.39 2.96
CA ILE A 34 -27.26 -22.64 2.19
C ILE A 34 -27.33 -23.85 3.12
N SER A 35 -26.53 -23.86 4.19
CA SER A 35 -26.51 -24.93 5.19
C SER A 35 -27.84 -25.02 5.94
N LEU A 36 -28.44 -23.88 6.31
CA LEU A 36 -29.76 -23.81 6.96
C LEU A 36 -30.86 -24.36 6.06
N ILE A 37 -30.88 -23.95 4.79
CA ILE A 37 -31.86 -24.40 3.79
C ILE A 37 -31.70 -25.89 3.54
N THR A 38 -30.46 -26.36 3.34
CA THR A 38 -30.16 -27.78 3.14
C THR A 38 -30.59 -28.61 4.35
N HIS A 39 -30.32 -28.14 5.57
CA HIS A 39 -30.76 -28.83 6.79
C HIS A 39 -32.29 -28.88 6.93
N PHE A 40 -32.97 -27.77 6.65
CA PHE A 40 -34.43 -27.68 6.71
C PHE A 40 -35.09 -28.59 5.67
N LEU A 41 -34.52 -28.65 4.46
CA LEU A 41 -35.01 -29.49 3.37
C LEU A 41 -34.75 -30.98 3.64
N LEU A 42 -33.56 -31.36 4.11
CA LEU A 42 -33.25 -32.74 4.49
C LEU A 42 -34.09 -33.23 5.66
N ASN A 43 -34.38 -32.36 6.64
CA ASN A 43 -35.23 -32.68 7.78
C ASN A 43 -36.70 -32.95 7.37
N ARG A 44 -37.15 -32.39 6.23
CA ARG A 44 -38.50 -32.58 5.71
C ARG A 44 -38.65 -33.82 4.83
N THR A 45 -37.61 -34.21 4.09
CA THR A 45 -37.74 -35.20 3.00
C THR A 45 -37.33 -36.63 3.38
N ASN A 46 -36.45 -36.84 4.37
CA ASN A 46 -35.86 -38.17 4.61
C ASN A 46 -36.16 -38.76 6.00
N PRO A 47 -36.87 -39.91 6.10
CA PRO A 47 -37.15 -40.59 7.37
C PRO A 47 -35.89 -41.19 8.04
N ILE A 48 -34.79 -41.36 7.31
CA ILE A 48 -33.49 -41.84 7.83
C ILE A 48 -32.80 -40.78 8.72
N TYR A 49 -33.10 -39.49 8.51
CA TYR A 49 -32.58 -38.40 9.34
C TYR A 49 -33.26 -38.25 10.71
N ARG A 50 -34.25 -39.10 11.00
CA ARG A 50 -35.06 -39.04 12.22
C ARG A 50 -34.40 -39.75 13.42
N GLY A 51 -33.38 -40.59 13.17
CA GLY A 51 -32.61 -41.28 14.21
C GLY A 51 -31.22 -40.68 14.51
N LEU A 52 -30.77 -39.68 13.75
CA LEU A 52 -29.45 -39.06 13.91
C LEU A 52 -29.54 -37.88 14.89
N THR A 53 -28.65 -37.85 15.90
CA THR A 53 -28.70 -36.87 16.99
C THR A 53 -28.72 -35.44 16.47
N VAL A 54 -29.50 -34.57 17.13
CA VAL A 54 -29.55 -33.13 16.82
C VAL A 54 -28.17 -32.48 16.95
N GLN A 55 -27.31 -33.03 17.81
CA GLN A 55 -25.92 -32.60 17.98
C GLN A 55 -25.06 -32.86 16.72
N PHE A 56 -25.16 -34.04 16.09
CA PHE A 56 -24.40 -34.33 14.86
C PHE A 56 -24.84 -33.45 13.68
N LYS A 57 -26.13 -33.11 13.63
CA LYS A 57 -26.73 -32.19 12.65
C LYS A 57 -26.13 -30.78 12.74
N VAL A 58 -26.17 -30.19 13.93
CA VAL A 58 -25.63 -28.84 14.18
C VAL A 58 -24.11 -28.83 14.00
N TYR A 59 -23.41 -29.91 14.36
CA TYR A 59 -21.97 -30.02 14.16
C TYR A 59 -21.58 -29.89 12.68
N ILE A 60 -22.25 -30.61 11.77
CA ILE A 60 -21.99 -30.50 10.33
C ILE A 60 -22.38 -29.11 9.81
N GLN A 61 -23.48 -28.54 10.30
CA GLN A 61 -23.93 -27.21 9.90
C GLN A 61 -22.94 -26.11 10.28
N ILE A 62 -22.47 -26.10 11.52
CA ILE A 62 -21.50 -25.14 12.04
C ILE A 62 -20.13 -25.37 11.37
N SER A 63 -19.73 -26.62 11.13
CA SER A 63 -18.48 -26.93 10.43
C SER A 63 -18.46 -26.38 9.00
N ALA A 64 -19.55 -26.54 8.25
CA ALA A 64 -19.67 -25.98 6.91
C ALA A 64 -19.68 -24.43 6.92
N MET A 65 -20.33 -23.82 7.92
CA MET A 65 -20.37 -22.37 8.08
C MET A 65 -18.99 -21.78 8.44
N LEU A 66 -18.27 -22.40 9.38
CA LEU A 66 -16.92 -21.97 9.74
C LEU A 66 -15.96 -22.12 8.57
N LEU A 67 -16.01 -23.25 7.85
CA LEU A 67 -15.16 -23.47 6.69
C LEU A 67 -15.41 -22.41 5.61
N GLY A 68 -16.68 -22.11 5.31
CA GLY A 68 -17.06 -21.06 4.37
C GLY A 68 -16.63 -19.66 4.81
N GLY A 69 -16.68 -19.36 6.10
CA GLY A 69 -16.18 -18.11 6.68
C GLY A 69 -14.66 -18.00 6.57
N CYS A 70 -13.92 -19.04 6.96
CA CYS A 70 -12.46 -19.03 6.92
C CYS A 70 -11.91 -18.86 5.50
N ILE A 71 -12.46 -19.58 4.51
CA ILE A 71 -12.03 -19.48 3.10
C ILE A 71 -12.16 -18.04 2.58
N PHE A 72 -13.27 -17.37 2.90
CA PHE A 72 -13.50 -16.02 2.38
C PHE A 72 -12.71 -14.95 3.13
N ALA A 73 -12.42 -15.16 4.41
CA ALA A 73 -11.49 -14.34 5.18
C ALA A 73 -10.07 -14.41 4.61
N GLU A 74 -9.57 -15.61 4.32
CA GLU A 74 -8.24 -15.81 3.72
C GLU A 74 -8.13 -15.16 2.34
N LYS A 75 -9.15 -15.29 1.49
CA LYS A 75 -9.16 -14.60 0.17
C LYS A 75 -9.09 -13.08 0.31
N ARG A 76 -9.83 -12.50 1.27
CA ARG A 76 -9.83 -11.04 1.50
C ARG A 76 -8.50 -10.51 2.03
N VAL A 77 -7.87 -11.25 2.93
CA VAL A 77 -6.54 -10.89 3.47
C VAL A 77 -5.48 -10.99 2.38
N THR A 78 -5.52 -12.05 1.57
CA THR A 78 -4.60 -12.25 0.45
C THR A 78 -4.71 -11.13 -0.58
N GLU A 79 -5.94 -10.79 -0.99
CA GLU A 79 -6.20 -9.70 -1.94
C GLU A 79 -5.69 -8.35 -1.42
N TYR A 80 -5.84 -8.09 -0.12
CA TYR A 80 -5.28 -6.90 0.50
C TYR A 80 -3.74 -6.90 0.47
N ASN A 81 -3.09 -8.00 0.86
CA ASN A 81 -1.64 -8.11 0.83
C ASN A 81 -1.07 -7.88 -0.59
N ASP A 82 -1.73 -8.40 -1.63
CA ASP A 82 -1.35 -8.17 -3.01
C ASP A 82 -1.59 -6.73 -3.47
N SER A 83 -2.62 -6.07 -2.95
CA SER A 83 -2.85 -4.64 -3.18
C SER A 83 -1.75 -3.77 -2.56
N VAL A 84 -1.30 -4.10 -1.34
CA VAL A 84 -0.19 -3.43 -0.66
C VAL A 84 1.11 -3.62 -1.43
N ARG A 85 1.39 -4.85 -1.88
CA ARG A 85 2.56 -5.14 -2.73
C ARG A 85 2.54 -4.33 -4.03
N ARG A 86 1.39 -4.22 -4.69
CA ARG A 86 1.25 -3.39 -5.90
C ARG A 86 1.46 -1.91 -5.62
N ARG A 87 0.90 -1.39 -4.52
CA ARG A 87 1.05 0.01 -4.12
C ARG A 87 2.49 0.36 -3.79
N ASN A 88 3.20 -0.49 -3.05
CA ASN A 88 4.61 -0.29 -2.72
C ASN A 88 5.49 -0.28 -3.98
N ARG A 89 5.23 -1.16 -4.95
CA ARG A 89 5.92 -1.15 -6.26
C ARG A 89 5.64 0.09 -7.10
N ALA A 90 4.49 0.74 -6.92
CA ALA A 90 4.17 2.00 -7.59
C ALA A 90 4.86 3.19 -6.92
N LEU A 91 4.85 3.24 -5.59
CA LEU A 91 5.52 4.28 -4.81
C LEU A 91 7.04 4.30 -5.05
N GLU A 92 7.66 3.13 -5.17
CA GLU A 92 9.08 3.03 -5.51
C GLU A 92 9.40 3.67 -6.88
N ARG A 93 8.52 3.51 -7.88
CA ARG A 93 8.67 4.16 -9.17
C ARG A 93 8.52 5.68 -9.07
N SER A 94 7.54 6.15 -8.32
CA SER A 94 7.36 7.59 -8.06
C SER A 94 8.55 8.19 -7.30
N ARG A 95 9.13 7.47 -6.35
CA ARG A 95 10.35 7.91 -5.64
C ARG A 95 11.55 8.04 -6.55
N ARG A 96 11.72 7.12 -7.50
CA ARG A 96 12.82 7.17 -8.50
C ARG A 96 12.68 8.36 -9.44
N ALA A 97 11.48 8.59 -9.98
CA ALA A 97 11.22 9.77 -10.80
C ALA A 97 11.48 11.08 -10.02
N TRP A 98 11.04 11.12 -8.75
CA TRP A 98 11.30 12.27 -7.89
C TRP A 98 12.79 12.50 -7.60
N SER A 99 13.58 11.44 -7.37
CA SER A 99 15.02 11.58 -7.16
C SER A 99 15.75 12.10 -8.40
N GLU A 100 15.37 11.60 -9.58
CA GLU A 100 15.92 12.07 -10.86
C GLU A 100 15.61 13.57 -11.09
N GLU A 101 14.38 14.01 -10.78
CA GLU A 101 13.99 15.42 -10.87
C GLU A 101 14.78 16.33 -9.91
N MET A 102 15.07 15.86 -8.70
CA MET A 102 15.89 16.60 -7.73
C MET A 102 17.34 16.75 -8.21
N GLU A 103 17.94 15.68 -8.75
CA GLU A 103 19.30 15.72 -9.29
C GLU A 103 19.43 16.70 -10.47
N ILE A 104 18.43 16.74 -11.37
CA ILE A 104 18.40 17.69 -12.51
C ILE A 104 18.29 19.14 -12.02
N ARG A 105 17.50 19.40 -10.97
CA ARG A 105 17.39 20.74 -10.36
C ARG A 105 18.71 21.19 -9.77
N GLU A 106 19.39 20.33 -9.01
CA GLU A 106 20.70 20.66 -8.43
C GLU A 106 21.74 20.99 -9.50
N MET A 107 21.80 20.21 -10.59
CA MET A 107 22.68 20.46 -11.73
C MET A 107 22.42 21.81 -12.40
N THR A 108 21.15 22.22 -12.47
CA THR A 108 20.74 23.50 -13.05
C THR A 108 21.14 24.67 -12.15
N GLU A 109 20.88 24.56 -10.85
CA GLU A 109 21.28 25.58 -9.86
C GLU A 109 22.79 25.78 -9.79
N GLN A 110 23.59 24.70 -9.88
CA GLN A 110 25.05 24.82 -9.93
C GLN A 110 25.51 25.56 -11.18
N LYS A 111 24.95 25.24 -12.35
CA LYS A 111 25.24 25.96 -13.59
C LYS A 111 24.91 27.44 -13.50
N GLU A 112 23.79 27.79 -12.89
CA GLU A 112 23.41 29.19 -12.68
C GLU A 112 24.35 29.91 -11.70
N ARG A 113 24.76 29.25 -10.61
CA ARG A 113 25.75 29.81 -9.67
C ARG A 113 27.10 30.04 -10.35
N THR A 114 27.60 29.08 -11.11
CA THR A 114 28.85 29.22 -11.85
C THR A 114 28.75 30.33 -12.89
N ARG A 115 27.67 30.37 -13.68
CA ARG A 115 27.43 31.43 -14.67
C ARG A 115 27.34 32.82 -14.04
N THR A 116 26.70 32.92 -12.87
CA THR A 116 26.58 34.17 -12.13
C THR A 116 27.93 34.60 -11.57
N GLN A 117 28.73 33.67 -11.03
CA GLN A 117 30.09 33.95 -10.57
C GLN A 117 31.00 34.40 -11.72
N GLU A 118 30.92 33.75 -12.88
CA GLU A 118 31.65 34.14 -14.09
C GLU A 118 31.24 35.53 -14.58
N ALA A 119 29.94 35.84 -14.59
CA ALA A 119 29.43 37.16 -14.96
C ALA A 119 29.88 38.27 -13.99
N VAL A 120 29.87 38.00 -12.68
CA VAL A 120 30.36 38.94 -11.66
C VAL A 120 31.87 39.13 -11.76
N ALA A 121 32.64 38.06 -12.02
CA ALA A 121 34.07 38.15 -12.27
C ALA A 121 34.39 38.95 -13.54
N ALA A 122 33.64 38.74 -14.63
CA ALA A 122 33.77 39.50 -15.86
C ALA A 122 33.39 40.99 -15.67
N ALA A 123 32.34 41.29 -14.90
CA ALA A 123 31.96 42.66 -14.56
C ALA A 123 33.02 43.36 -13.68
N ALA A 124 33.62 42.64 -12.72
CA ALA A 124 34.72 43.15 -11.92
C ALA A 124 35.96 43.45 -12.78
N ALA A 125 36.28 42.58 -13.74
CA ALA A 125 37.38 42.80 -14.69
C ALA A 125 37.11 43.99 -15.63
N ALA A 126 35.88 44.18 -16.10
CA ALA A 126 35.48 45.34 -16.91
C ALA A 126 35.48 46.66 -16.12
N THR A 127 35.14 46.61 -14.84
CA THR A 127 35.21 47.78 -13.95
C THR A 127 36.67 48.16 -13.70
N ALA A 128 37.56 47.17 -13.53
CA ALA A 128 39.01 47.38 -13.37
C ALA A 128 39.68 47.95 -14.63
N SER A 129 39.22 47.58 -15.83
CA SER A 129 39.74 48.17 -17.08
C SER A 129 39.23 49.60 -17.31
N THR A 130 38.02 49.92 -16.84
CA THR A 130 37.45 51.27 -16.91
C THR A 130 38.18 52.24 -15.97
N SER A 131 38.62 51.79 -14.78
CA SER A 131 39.46 52.60 -13.89
C SER A 131 40.87 52.88 -14.43
N ALA A 132 41.40 52.01 -15.29
CA ALA A 132 42.73 52.21 -15.89
C ALA A 132 42.73 53.25 -17.03
N THR A 133 41.57 53.53 -17.63
CA THR A 133 41.45 54.51 -18.72
C THR A 133 41.20 55.94 -18.22
N ASP A 134 40.74 56.12 -16.98
CA ASP A 134 40.54 57.44 -16.36
C ASP A 134 41.84 58.04 -15.77
N GLU A 135 42.82 57.19 -15.44
CA GLU A 135 44.11 57.63 -14.87
C GLU A 135 45.11 58.15 -15.93
N THR A 136 44.82 57.99 -17.22
CA THR A 136 45.71 58.39 -18.33
C THR A 136 45.35 59.73 -18.97
N THR A 137 44.29 60.42 -18.51
CA THR A 137 43.81 61.69 -19.09
C THR A 137 43.82 62.84 -18.07
N LYS A 138 44.91 62.98 -17.33
CA LYS A 138 45.19 64.17 -16.51
C LYS A 138 46.68 64.48 -16.52
#